data_AF-A0A7Y3SSI8-F1
#
_entry.id   AF-A0A7Y3SSI8-F1
#
_cell.length_a   1.000
_cell.length_b   1.000
_cell.length_c   1.000
_cell.angle_alpha   90.00
_cell.angle_beta   90.00
_cell.angle_gamma   90.00
#
_symmetry.space_group_name_H-M   'P 1'
#
loop_
_entity.id
_entity.type
_entity.pdbx_description
1 polymer ?
#
loop_
_entity_poly.entity_id
_entity_poly.type
_entity_poly.pdbx_seq_one_letter_code
_entity_poly.pdbx_strand_id
1 'polypeptide(L)' 'MLYKLRYLIIAIVFLILTKLIVPIFKFMNWNIAKENQDLVVIIFGSLAIIFSLVAAVLALKK' A
#
# COMPACT_ATOMS: atom_id res chain seq x y z
N MET A 1 17.93 -8.49 12.89
CA MET A 1 17.63 -7.29 12.07
C MET A 1 16.71 -7.56 10.87
N LEU A 2 16.95 -8.62 10.08
CA LEU A 2 16.16 -8.97 8.87
C LEU A 2 14.63 -8.97 9.05
N TYR A 3 14.11 -9.38 10.22
CA TYR A 3 12.66 -9.43 10.47
C TYR A 3 11.99 -8.05 10.56
N LYS A 4 12.68 -7.02 11.07
CA LYS A 4 12.13 -5.65 11.16
C LYS A 4 12.02 -5.00 9.77
N LEU A 5 12.92 -5.36 8.85
CA LEU A 5 12.95 -4.84 7.48
C LEU A 5 11.78 -5.38 6.62
N ARG A 6 11.23 -6.56 6.93
CA ARG A 6 10.12 -7.17 6.16
C ARG A 6 8.88 -6.28 6.13
N TYR A 7 8.52 -5.69 7.26
CA TYR A 7 7.34 -4.81 7.35
C TYR A 7 7.51 -3.53 6.54
N LEU A 8 8.74 -3.00 6.48
CA LEU A 8 9.07 -1.84 5.64
C LEU A 8 8.96 -2.18 4.15
N ILE A 9 9.48 -3.35 3.74
CA ILE A 9 9.37 -3.83 2.35
C ILE A 9 7.91 -3.99 1.97
N ILE A 10 7.09 -4.60 2.84
CA ILE A 10 5.64 -4.75 2.62
C ILE A 10 4.98 -3.37 2.46
N ALA A 11 5.29 -2.39 3.31
CA ALA A 11 4.73 -1.04 3.19
C ALA A 11 5.07 -0.38 1.85
N ILE A 12 6.33 -0.51 1.39
CA ILE A 12 6.76 0.03 0.08
C ILE A 12 6.01 -0.65 -1.07
N VAL A 13 5.81 -1.97 -1.02
CA VAL A 13 5.03 -2.70 -2.03
C VAL A 13 3.60 -2.18 -2.09
N PHE A 14 2.92 -2.02 -0.95
CA PHE A 14 1.56 -1.46 -0.92
C PHE A 14 1.52 -0.01 -1.43
N LEU A 15 2.53 0.80 -1.13
CA LEU A 15 2.64 2.17 -1.64
C LEU A 15 2.77 2.20 -3.17
N ILE A 16 3.58 1.32 -3.76
CA ILE A 16 3.73 1.18 -5.21
C ILE A 16 2.41 0.73 -5.84
N LEU A 17 1.78 -0.31 -5.27
CA LEU A 17 0.48 -0.80 -5.73
C LEU A 17 -0.58 0.32 -5.69
N THR A 18 -0.60 1.14 -4.64
CA THR A 18 -1.51 2.29 -4.52
C THR A 18 -1.46 3.21 -5.74
N LYS A 19 -0.26 3.51 -6.24
CA LYS A 19 -0.07 4.36 -7.44
C LYS A 19 -0.38 3.64 -8.75
N LEU A 20 -0.31 2.32 -8.77
CA LEU A 20 -0.53 1.50 -9.96
C LEU A 20 -1.99 1.06 -10.16
N ILE A 21 -2.85 1.13 -9.15
CA ILE A 21 -4.27 0.71 -9.24
C ILE A 21 -5.00 1.39 -10.40
N VAL A 22 -4.96 2.73 -10.47
CA VAL A 22 -5.66 3.50 -11.52
C VAL A 22 -5.14 3.17 -12.93
N PRO A 23 -3.82 3.18 -13.21
CA PRO A 23 -3.32 2.80 -14.53
C PRO A 23 -3.57 1.32 -14.86
N ILE A 24 -3.57 0.41 -13.87
CA ILE A 24 -3.92 -1.01 -14.08
C ILE A 24 -5.39 -1.14 -14.52
N PHE A 25 -6.32 -0.45 -13.86
CA PHE A 25 -7.73 -0.47 -14.27
C PHE A 25 -7.94 0.10 -15.67
N LYS A 26 -7.22 1.18 -16.02
CA LYS A 26 -7.22 1.74 -17.39
C LYS A 26 -6.64 0.76 -18.41
N PHE A 27 -5.54 0.09 -18.08
CA PHE A 27 -4.91 -0.90 -18.96
C PHE A 27 -5.81 -2.11 -19.22
N MET A 28 -6.56 -2.57 -18.21
CA MET A 28 -7.51 -3.67 -18.35
C MET A 28 -8.85 -3.27 -18.98
N ASN A 29 -9.02 -1.99 -19.36
CA ASN A 29 -10.27 -1.44 -19.87
C ASN A 29 -11.48 -1.71 -18.94
N TRP A 30 -11.25 -1.71 -17.63
CA TRP A 30 -12.31 -1.94 -16.64
C TRP A 30 -13.09 -0.65 -16.41
N ASN A 31 -14.38 -0.68 -16.74
CA ASN A 31 -15.29 0.44 -16.50
C ASN A 31 -15.80 0.45 -15.05
N ILE A 32 -14.87 0.67 -14.11
CA ILE A 32 -15.17 0.81 -12.68
C ILE A 32 -15.44 2.29 -12.39
N ALA A 33 -16.55 2.58 -11.68
CA ALA A 33 -16.86 3.93 -11.23
C ALA A 33 -15.68 4.55 -10.47
N LYS A 34 -15.40 5.83 -10.70
CA LYS A 34 -14.23 6.52 -10.13
C LYS A 34 -14.18 6.41 -8.60
N GLU A 35 -15.32 6.56 -7.95
CA GLU A 35 -15.51 6.37 -6.51
C GLU A 35 -15.03 4.99 -6.01
N ASN A 36 -15.26 3.92 -6.78
CA ASN A 36 -14.79 2.59 -6.44
C ASN A 36 -13.26 2.45 -6.65
N GLN A 37 -12.70 3.10 -7.67
CA GLN A 37 -11.24 3.12 -7.87
C GLN A 37 -10.54 3.86 -6.73
N ASP A 38 -11.10 5.01 -6.33
CA ASP A 38 -10.60 5.82 -5.23
C ASP A 38 -10.68 5.06 -3.89
N LEU A 39 -11.74 4.29 -3.65
CA LEU A 39 -11.83 3.40 -2.48
C LEU A 39 -10.71 2.36 -2.45
N VAL A 40 -10.38 1.72 -3.57
CA VAL A 40 -9.28 0.74 -3.63
C VAL A 40 -7.93 1.43 -3.37
N VAL A 41 -7.70 2.62 -3.92
CA VAL A 41 -6.51 3.44 -3.63
C VAL A 41 -6.41 3.77 -2.14
N ILE A 42 -7.53 4.17 -1.50
CA ILE A 42 -7.57 4.47 -0.07
C ILE A 42 -7.25 3.23 0.77
N ILE A 43 -7.78 2.06 0.42
CA ILE A 43 -7.52 0.80 1.14
C ILE A 43 -6.03 0.45 1.07
N PHE A 44 -5.45 0.43 -0.13
CA PHE A 44 -4.02 0.10 -0.29
C PHE A 44 -3.10 1.15 0.35
N GLY A 45 -3.44 2.43 0.25
CA GLY A 45 -2.70 3.51 0.91
C GLY A 45 -2.76 3.39 2.44
N SER A 46 -3.92 3.06 2.99
CA SER A 46 -4.11 2.86 4.43
C SER A 46 -3.29 1.66 4.94
N LEU A 47 -3.26 0.57 4.18
CA LEU A 47 -2.42 -0.60 4.49
C LEU A 47 -0.92 -0.24 4.49
N ALA A 48 -0.45 0.55 3.52
CA ALA A 48 0.94 1.01 3.48
C ALA A 48 1.32 1.83 4.73
N ILE A 49 0.41 2.68 5.20
CA ILE A 49 0.58 3.48 6.43
C ILE A 49 0.64 2.57 7.66
N ILE A 50 -0.28 1.61 7.80
CA ILE A 50 -0.32 0.68 8.94
C ILE A 50 0.99 -0.11 9.03
N PHE A 51 1.46 -0.68 7.92
CA PHE A 51 2.71 -1.43 7.92
C PHE A 51 3.94 -0.55 8.19
N SER A 52 3.95 0.70 7.72
CA SER A 52 5.00 1.67 8.05
C SER A 52 5.02 2.00 9.55
N LEU A 53 3.84 2.17 10.16
CA LEU A 53 3.71 2.39 11.60
C LEU A 53 4.21 1.18 12.40
N VAL A 54 3.85 -0.04 12.00
CA VAL A 54 4.35 -1.27 12.63
C VAL A 54 5.87 -1.35 12.52
N ALA A 55 6.43 -1.06 11.35
CA ALA A 55 7.88 -1.03 11.15
C ALA A 55 8.56 0.02 12.05
N ALA A 56 7.97 1.22 12.19
CA ALA A 56 8.48 2.28 13.05
C ALA A 56 8.43 1.89 14.54
N VAL A 57 7.32 1.32 15.03
CA VAL A 57 7.18 0.82 16.41
C VAL A 57 8.22 -0.26 16.71
N LEU A 58 8.43 -1.20 15.77
CA LEU A 58 9.45 -2.24 15.90
C LEU A 58 10.87 -1.68 15.88
N ALA A 59 11.12 -0.58 15.17
CA ALA A 59 12.42 0.10 15.18
C ALA A 59 12.69 0.80 16.53
N LEU A 60 11.66 1.39 17.15
CA LEU A 60 11.75 2.05 18.45
C LEU A 60 11.88 1.08 19.62
N LYS A 61 11.26 -0.11 19.54
CA LYS A 61 11.49 -1.21 20.48
C LYS A 61 12.87 -1.82 20.20
N LYS A 62 13.91 -1.32 20.88
CA LYS A 62 15.26 -1.91 20.87
C LYS A 62 15.24 -3.33 21.39
#